data_AF-H6V3S5-F1
#
_entry.id   AF-H6V3S5-F1
#
_cell.length_a   1.000
_cell.length_b   1.000
_cell.length_c   1.000
_cell.angle_alpha   90.00
_cell.angle_beta   90.00
_cell.angle_gamma   90.00
#
_symmetry.space_group_name_H-M   'P 1'
#
loop_
_entity.id
_entity.type
_entity.pdbx_description
1 polymer ?
#
loop_
_entity_poly.entity_id
_entity_poly.type
_entity_poly.pdbx_seq_one_letter_code
_entity_poly.pdbx_strand_id
1 'polypeptide(L)'
;TQNQAFSAVLFLYNKVLEKPLDSIANVTRAKTSRHIPVVFARDEVRAIFRNLKQPYALMAGLLYGGGLRVMEMLRLRLKDIDFERQQLIVRAGKGGKDRVTLFPENLHEAARLAIARVEALHRRDLSEGYGEVHMPYALARKYPSEARSLHWQFLFAAGKRAIDPVTKKGMRHHIYETSIQRAIKEAMYAAGIRKKASCHTFRHSFATHLL
;
A
#
# COMPACT_ATOMS: atom_id res chain seq x y z
N THR A 1 18.20 11.22 -7.47
CA THR A 1 18.65 10.55 -8.70
C THR A 1 20.13 10.21 -8.66
N GLN A 2 21.05 11.15 -8.37
CA GLN A 2 22.50 10.88 -8.24
C GLN A 2 22.83 9.76 -7.23
N ASN A 3 22.31 9.81 -6.01
CA ASN A 3 22.57 8.76 -5.00
C ASN A 3 22.01 7.38 -5.43
N GLN A 4 20.92 7.36 -6.20
CA GLN A 4 20.35 6.11 -6.73
C GLN A 4 21.22 5.55 -7.86
N ALA A 5 21.69 6.40 -8.77
CA ALA A 5 22.62 6.01 -9.83
C ALA A 5 23.95 5.50 -9.26
N PHE A 6 24.50 6.21 -8.27
CA PHE A 6 25.69 5.78 -7.53
C PHE A 6 25.49 4.40 -6.87
N SER A 7 24.34 4.19 -6.22
CA SER A 7 24.01 2.89 -5.61
C SER A 7 23.86 1.78 -6.67
N ALA A 8 23.30 2.09 -7.85
CA ALA A 8 23.17 1.14 -8.94
C ALA A 8 24.53 0.72 -9.53
N VAL A 9 25.45 1.69 -9.72
CA VAL A 9 26.82 1.42 -10.17
C VAL A 9 27.58 0.59 -9.14
N LEU A 10 27.50 0.96 -7.86
CA LEU A 10 28.10 0.16 -6.79
C LEU A 10 27.56 -1.28 -6.77
N PHE A 11 26.24 -1.46 -6.97
CA PHE A 11 25.64 -2.78 -7.04
C PHE A 11 26.15 -3.59 -8.24
N LEU A 12 26.20 -2.98 -9.43
CA LEU A 12 26.72 -3.62 -10.66
C LEU A 12 28.14 -4.15 -10.43
N TYR A 13 29.06 -3.29 -9.96
CA TYR A 13 30.46 -3.67 -9.77
C TYR A 13 30.64 -4.70 -8.65
N ASN A 14 29.98 -4.52 -7.51
CA ASN A 14 30.19 -5.38 -6.34
C ASN A 14 29.45 -6.72 -6.41
N LYS A 15 28.29 -6.79 -7.10
CA LYS A 15 27.40 -7.96 -7.06
C LYS A 15 27.20 -8.66 -8.39
N VAL A 16 27.43 -7.99 -9.51
CA VAL A 16 27.25 -8.59 -10.84
C VAL A 16 28.59 -8.85 -11.50
N LEU A 17 29.48 -7.85 -11.48
CA LEU A 17 30.80 -7.96 -12.11
C LEU A 17 31.87 -8.56 -11.18
N GLU A 18 31.56 -8.72 -9.88
CA GLU A 18 32.48 -9.21 -8.84
C GLU A 18 33.84 -8.49 -8.83
N LYS A 19 33.85 -7.23 -9.28
CA LYS A 19 35.02 -6.36 -9.33
C LYS A 19 34.75 -5.19 -8.38
N PRO A 20 35.06 -5.34 -7.08
CA PRO A 20 34.77 -4.29 -6.12
C PRO A 20 35.51 -3.01 -6.54
N LEU A 21 34.77 -1.91 -6.57
CA LEU A 21 35.38 -0.60 -6.75
C LEU A 21 36.13 -0.28 -5.45
N ASP A 22 37.46 -0.32 -5.50
CA ASP A 22 38.28 0.22 -4.41
C ASP A 22 37.81 1.63 -4.08
N SER A 23 37.79 1.94 -2.79
CA SER A 23 37.07 3.09 -2.20
C SER A 23 37.06 4.29 -3.14
N ILE A 24 35.88 4.60 -3.72
CA ILE A 24 35.69 5.81 -4.52
C ILE A 24 35.66 6.99 -3.54
N ALA A 25 36.82 7.28 -2.96
CA ALA A 25 37.05 8.46 -2.16
C ALA A 25 36.82 9.66 -3.09
N ASN A 26 35.97 10.60 -2.65
CA ASN A 26 35.58 11.84 -3.34
C ASN A 26 34.29 11.82 -4.18
N VAL A 27 33.38 10.85 -4.02
CA VAL A 27 32.01 11.04 -4.54
C VAL A 27 31.18 11.89 -3.57
N THR A 28 31.02 13.17 -3.93
CA THR A 28 30.08 14.07 -3.24
C THR A 28 28.67 13.53 -3.36
N ARG A 29 28.15 12.93 -2.29
CA ARG A 29 26.74 12.52 -2.20
C ARG A 29 25.85 13.77 -2.22
N ALA A 30 24.78 13.73 -3.00
CA ALA A 30 23.77 14.78 -2.94
C ALA A 30 23.20 14.86 -1.52
N LYS A 31 23.29 16.02 -0.88
CA LYS A 31 22.62 16.29 0.39
C LYS A 31 21.11 16.16 0.17
N THR A 32 20.44 15.38 1.01
CA THR A 32 18.98 15.26 0.94
C THR A 32 18.38 16.53 1.51
N SER A 33 17.69 17.32 0.68
CA SER A 33 16.98 18.51 1.14
C SER A 33 15.89 18.10 2.15
N ARG A 34 15.84 18.78 3.30
CA ARG A 34 14.79 18.59 4.31
C ARG A 34 13.61 19.47 3.91
N HIS A 35 12.56 18.86 3.37
CA HIS A 35 11.30 19.57 3.12
C HIS A 35 10.41 19.51 4.35
N ILE A 36 9.81 20.65 4.70
CA ILE A 36 8.78 20.70 5.75
C ILE A 36 7.56 19.92 5.24
N PRO A 37 7.06 18.92 5.99
CA PRO A 37 5.91 18.14 5.55
C PRO A 37 4.66 19.00 5.51
N VAL A 38 3.94 18.94 4.39
CA VAL A 38 2.61 19.53 4.27
C VAL A 38 1.62 18.66 5.04
N VAL A 39 0.75 19.29 5.82
CA VAL A 39 -0.37 18.64 6.54
C VAL A 39 -1.71 19.26 6.14
N PHE A 40 -2.75 18.42 6.20
CA PHE A 40 -4.15 18.85 6.04
C PHE A 40 -4.71 19.28 7.39
N ALA A 41 -5.47 20.37 7.41
CA ALA A 41 -6.36 20.70 8.50
C ALA A 41 -7.53 19.70 8.55
N ARG A 42 -8.16 19.54 9.71
CA ARG A 42 -9.31 18.62 9.88
C ARG A 42 -10.47 18.91 8.93
N ASP A 43 -10.72 20.19 8.61
CA ASP A 43 -11.76 20.60 7.66
C ASP A 43 -11.42 20.24 6.22
N GLU A 44 -10.14 20.37 5.83
CA GLU A 44 -9.67 19.95 4.51
C GLU A 44 -9.80 18.44 4.35
N VAL A 45 -9.44 17.67 5.37
CA VAL A 45 -9.64 16.21 5.38
C VAL A 45 -11.12 15.91 5.13
N ARG A 46 -12.03 16.49 5.94
CA ARG A 46 -13.48 16.31 5.77
C ARG A 46 -13.94 16.68 4.35
N ALA A 47 -13.45 17.78 3.79
CA ALA A 47 -13.79 18.22 2.45
C ALA A 47 -13.33 17.24 1.35
N ILE A 48 -12.14 16.65 1.50
CA ILE A 48 -11.65 15.62 0.57
C ILE A 48 -12.54 14.37 0.66
N PHE A 49 -12.86 13.91 1.87
CA PHE A 49 -13.68 12.70 2.05
C PHE A 49 -15.08 12.83 1.43
N ARG A 50 -15.70 14.02 1.44
CA ARG A 50 -16.99 14.27 0.76
C ARG A 50 -16.93 14.05 -0.75
N ASN A 51 -15.75 14.15 -1.35
CA ASN A 51 -15.54 13.99 -2.80
C ASN A 51 -14.95 12.63 -3.18
N LEU A 52 -14.71 11.73 -2.20
CA LEU A 52 -14.18 10.40 -2.45
C LEU A 52 -15.30 9.36 -2.48
N LYS A 53 -15.28 8.51 -3.51
CA LYS A 53 -16.13 7.32 -3.61
C LYS A 53 -15.39 6.08 -3.12
N GLN A 54 -16.13 5.03 -2.76
CA GLN A 54 -15.52 3.73 -2.47
C GLN A 54 -14.88 3.13 -3.73
N PRO A 55 -13.76 2.39 -3.62
CA PRO A 55 -13.05 2.05 -2.38
C PRO A 55 -12.07 3.13 -1.89
N TYR A 56 -11.87 4.22 -2.64
CA TYR A 56 -10.86 5.23 -2.35
C TYR A 56 -11.10 5.99 -1.04
N ALA A 57 -12.37 6.17 -0.65
CA ALA A 57 -12.73 6.73 0.66
C ALA A 57 -12.21 5.85 1.81
N LEU A 58 -12.46 4.53 1.78
CA LEU A 58 -11.88 3.60 2.76
C LEU A 58 -10.35 3.65 2.75
N MET A 59 -9.73 3.63 1.57
CA MET A 59 -8.27 3.68 1.46
C MET A 59 -7.68 4.96 2.08
N ALA A 60 -8.26 6.13 1.79
CA ALA A 60 -7.85 7.39 2.39
C ALA A 60 -8.09 7.38 3.92
N GLY A 61 -9.18 6.76 4.37
CA GLY A 61 -9.49 6.50 5.79
C GLY A 61 -8.37 5.74 6.48
N LEU A 62 -7.90 4.65 5.88
CA LEU A 62 -6.82 3.83 6.41
C LEU A 62 -5.46 4.56 6.41
N LEU A 63 -5.18 5.38 5.39
CA LEU A 63 -3.96 6.20 5.35
C LEU A 63 -3.95 7.26 6.46
N TYR A 64 -5.10 7.87 6.71
CA TYR A 64 -5.30 8.87 7.76
C TYR A 64 -5.41 8.17 9.12
N GLY A 65 -6.55 7.58 9.47
CA GLY A 65 -6.82 7.08 10.83
C GLY A 65 -6.02 5.85 11.25
N GLY A 66 -5.51 5.05 10.29
CA GLY A 66 -4.61 3.93 10.59
C GLY A 66 -3.13 4.27 10.39
N GLY A 67 -2.80 5.48 9.92
CA GLY A 67 -1.42 5.88 9.67
C GLY A 67 -0.64 4.90 8.77
N LEU A 68 -1.26 4.29 7.76
CA LEU A 68 -0.59 3.35 6.84
C LEU A 68 0.23 4.08 5.77
N ARG A 69 1.30 3.46 5.27
CA ARG A 69 1.90 3.85 3.98
C ARG A 69 1.03 3.35 2.85
N VAL A 70 1.11 3.99 1.68
CA VAL A 70 0.33 3.61 0.49
C VAL A 70 0.50 2.12 0.16
N MET A 71 1.75 1.64 0.08
CA MET A 71 2.00 0.23 -0.22
C MET A 71 1.61 -0.73 0.91
N GLU A 72 1.57 -0.28 2.16
CA GLU A 72 1.09 -1.12 3.27
C GLU A 72 -0.43 -1.28 3.18
N MET A 73 -1.15 -0.19 2.91
CA MET A 73 -2.60 -0.20 2.71
C MET A 73 -3.00 -1.02 1.47
N LEU A 74 -2.30 -0.84 0.34
CA LEU A 74 -2.58 -1.60 -0.88
C LEU A 74 -2.35 -3.10 -0.71
N ARG A 75 -1.36 -3.49 0.08
CA ARG A 75 -0.98 -4.89 0.29
C ARG A 75 -1.70 -5.56 1.46
N LEU A 76 -2.56 -4.84 2.16
CA LEU A 76 -3.35 -5.36 3.26
C LEU A 76 -4.20 -6.56 2.79
N ARG A 77 -4.11 -7.68 3.51
CA ARG A 77 -4.89 -8.89 3.25
C ARG A 77 -6.10 -8.96 4.16
N LEU A 78 -7.07 -9.82 3.85
CA LEU A 78 -8.27 -9.97 4.68
C LEU A 78 -7.91 -10.42 6.11
N LYS A 79 -6.94 -11.32 6.26
CA LYS A 79 -6.43 -11.78 7.56
C LYS A 79 -5.72 -10.72 8.42
N ASP A 80 -5.37 -9.58 7.83
CA ASP A 80 -4.62 -8.53 8.52
C ASP A 80 -5.56 -7.58 9.28
N ILE A 81 -6.87 -7.83 9.26
CA ILE A 81 -7.91 -6.99 9.87
C ILE A 81 -8.50 -7.72 11.07
N ASP A 82 -8.42 -7.10 12.24
CA ASP A 82 -9.04 -7.56 13.47
C ASP A 82 -10.12 -6.55 13.88
N PHE A 83 -11.39 -6.90 13.66
CA PHE A 83 -12.53 -6.05 14.00
C PHE A 83 -12.79 -5.99 15.50
N GLU A 84 -12.53 -7.08 16.23
CA GLU A 84 -12.77 -7.18 17.67
C GLU A 84 -11.77 -6.32 18.43
N ARG A 85 -10.49 -6.43 18.08
CA ARG A 85 -9.41 -5.63 18.70
C ARG A 85 -9.26 -4.25 18.09
N GLN A 86 -10.03 -3.92 17.05
CA GLN A 86 -9.93 -2.67 16.29
C GLN A 86 -8.49 -2.39 15.81
N GLN A 87 -7.87 -3.42 15.22
CA GLN A 87 -6.46 -3.41 14.86
C GLN A 87 -6.20 -3.86 13.41
N LEU A 88 -5.15 -3.30 12.83
CA LEU A 88 -4.59 -3.74 11.56
C LEU A 88 -3.17 -4.27 11.77
N ILE A 89 -2.87 -5.40 11.15
CA ILE A 89 -1.53 -5.99 11.18
C ILE A 89 -0.81 -5.62 9.88
N VAL A 90 0.18 -4.73 9.97
CA VAL A 90 1.02 -4.38 8.83
C VAL A 90 2.18 -5.35 8.75
N ARG A 91 2.13 -6.24 7.76
CA ARG A 91 3.17 -7.25 7.49
C ARG A 91 4.37 -6.67 6.76
N ALA A 92 5.56 -7.14 7.11
CA ALA A 92 6.82 -6.80 6.43
C ALA A 92 7.02 -5.28 6.25
N GLY A 93 6.82 -4.52 7.32
CA GLY A 93 7.08 -3.09 7.36
C GLY A 93 8.56 -2.75 7.23
N LYS A 94 8.94 -1.51 7.57
CA LYS A 94 10.35 -1.09 7.54
C LYS A 94 11.22 -2.05 8.36
N GLY A 95 12.25 -2.63 7.73
CA GLY A 95 13.13 -3.61 8.36
C GLY A 95 12.59 -5.05 8.39
N GLY A 96 11.52 -5.35 7.65
CA GLY A 96 10.94 -6.69 7.57
C GLY A 96 10.15 -7.11 8.81
N LYS A 97 9.88 -6.18 9.74
CA LYS A 97 9.13 -6.44 10.97
C LYS A 97 7.65 -6.16 10.77
N ASP A 98 6.83 -7.00 11.38
CA ASP A 98 5.40 -6.79 11.51
C ASP A 98 5.13 -5.73 12.59
N ARG A 99 4.04 -4.98 12.44
CA ARG A 99 3.54 -4.08 13.49
C ARG A 99 2.02 -4.03 13.49
N VAL A 100 1.46 -3.70 14.64
CA VAL A 100 0.04 -3.42 14.78
C VAL A 100 -0.20 -1.91 14.65
N THR A 101 -1.34 -1.52 14.08
CA THR A 101 -1.80 -0.14 14.04
C THR A 101 -3.32 -0.05 14.21
N LEU A 102 -3.83 1.17 14.36
CA LEU A 102 -5.23 1.44 14.67
C LEU A 102 -6.13 1.10 13.48
N PHE A 103 -7.30 0.52 13.78
CA PHE A 103 -8.39 0.36 12.83
C PHE A 103 -9.62 1.18 13.27
N PRO A 104 -9.80 2.41 12.77
CA PRO A 104 -10.90 3.27 13.18
C PRO A 104 -12.28 2.62 12.97
N GLU A 105 -13.13 2.67 13.99
CA GLU A 105 -14.46 2.05 14.00
C GLU A 105 -15.38 2.58 12.89
N ASN A 106 -15.28 3.87 12.58
CA ASN A 106 -16.05 4.50 11.50
C ASN A 106 -15.70 3.96 10.09
N LEU A 107 -14.65 3.15 9.95
CA LEU A 107 -14.28 2.48 8.70
C LEU A 107 -14.74 1.02 8.64
N HIS A 108 -15.28 0.47 9.72
CA HIS A 108 -15.62 -0.96 9.81
C HIS A 108 -16.67 -1.38 8.79
N GLU A 109 -17.74 -0.59 8.63
CA GLU A 109 -18.79 -0.90 7.66
C GLU A 109 -18.24 -0.94 6.22
N ALA A 110 -17.50 0.10 5.84
CA ALA A 110 -16.86 0.15 4.53
C ALA A 110 -15.87 -1.00 4.30
N ALA A 111 -15.14 -1.41 5.35
CA ALA A 111 -14.25 -2.57 5.29
C ALA A 111 -15.03 -3.88 5.12
N ARG A 112 -16.15 -4.10 5.82
CA ARG A 112 -17.00 -5.28 5.64
C ARG A 112 -17.54 -5.36 4.21
N LEU A 113 -17.98 -4.22 3.64
CA LEU A 113 -18.41 -4.16 2.24
C LEU A 113 -17.27 -4.48 1.26
N ALA A 114 -16.06 -3.99 1.54
CA ALA A 114 -14.88 -4.35 0.74
C ALA A 114 -14.54 -5.85 0.83
N ILE A 115 -14.62 -6.45 2.03
CA ILE A 115 -14.44 -7.89 2.23
C ILE A 115 -15.47 -8.68 1.43
N ALA A 116 -16.76 -8.36 1.56
CA ALA A 116 -17.84 -9.03 0.82
C ALA A 116 -17.65 -8.93 -0.71
N ARG A 117 -17.18 -7.79 -1.21
CA ARG A 117 -16.81 -7.64 -2.62
C ARG A 117 -15.66 -8.58 -3.02
N VAL A 118 -14.62 -8.68 -2.20
CA VAL A 118 -13.47 -9.57 -2.46
C VAL A 118 -13.89 -11.03 -2.43
N GLU A 119 -14.74 -11.43 -1.48
CA GLU A 119 -15.32 -12.77 -1.41
C GLU A 119 -16.08 -13.14 -2.68
N ALA A 120 -16.93 -12.24 -3.18
CA ALA A 120 -17.68 -12.47 -4.41
C ALA A 120 -16.75 -12.60 -5.64
N LEU A 121 -15.71 -11.76 -5.73
CA LEU A 121 -14.70 -11.84 -6.79
C LEU A 121 -13.90 -13.15 -6.71
N HIS A 122 -13.48 -13.54 -5.52
CA HIS A 122 -12.68 -14.73 -5.28
C HIS A 122 -13.49 -16.00 -5.57
N ARG A 123 -14.76 -16.07 -5.16
CA ARG A 123 -15.67 -17.17 -5.48
C ARG A 123 -15.81 -17.34 -6.99
N ARG A 124 -15.99 -16.24 -7.73
CA ARG A 124 -16.03 -16.27 -9.19
C ARG A 124 -14.72 -16.76 -9.79
N ASP A 125 -13.59 -16.25 -9.33
CA ASP A 125 -12.28 -16.68 -9.83
C ASP A 125 -12.05 -18.17 -9.61
N LEU A 126 -12.42 -18.70 -8.43
CA LEU A 126 -12.32 -20.13 -8.12
C LEU A 126 -13.18 -20.98 -9.06
N SER A 127 -14.42 -20.56 -9.35
CA SER A 127 -15.29 -21.27 -10.31
C SER A 127 -14.75 -21.28 -11.74
N GLU A 128 -13.92 -20.30 -12.09
CA GLU A 128 -13.25 -20.18 -13.39
C GLU A 128 -11.87 -20.87 -13.41
N GLY A 129 -11.49 -21.59 -12.35
CA GLY A 129 -10.20 -22.29 -12.25
C GLY A 129 -9.01 -21.42 -11.83
N TYR A 130 -9.25 -20.16 -11.44
CA TYR A 130 -8.27 -19.22 -10.89
C TYR A 130 -8.33 -19.19 -9.35
N GLY A 131 -8.23 -18.01 -8.74
CA GLY A 131 -8.36 -17.79 -7.29
C GLY A 131 -7.04 -17.80 -6.52
N GLU A 132 -5.93 -18.14 -7.17
CA GLU A 132 -4.59 -18.00 -6.58
C GLU A 132 -4.19 -16.52 -6.45
N VAL A 133 -3.40 -16.22 -5.42
CA VAL A 133 -2.80 -14.90 -5.21
C VAL A 133 -1.30 -14.99 -4.96
N HIS A 134 -0.57 -13.96 -5.37
CA HIS A 134 0.87 -13.89 -5.12
C HIS A 134 1.16 -13.90 -3.61
N MET A 135 1.99 -14.86 -3.19
CA MET A 135 2.46 -15.09 -1.83
C MET A 135 3.96 -14.82 -1.73
N PRO A 136 4.49 -14.30 -0.59
CA PRO A 136 5.93 -14.19 -0.39
C PRO A 136 6.62 -15.55 -0.57
N TYR A 137 7.79 -15.58 -1.24
CA TYR A 137 8.48 -16.80 -1.67
C TYR A 137 8.57 -17.89 -0.59
N ALA A 138 9.05 -17.54 0.61
CA ALA A 138 9.20 -18.50 1.71
C ALA A 138 7.85 -19.11 2.15
N LEU A 139 6.78 -18.33 2.13
CA LEU A 139 5.43 -18.77 2.51
C LEU A 139 4.76 -19.56 1.38
N ALA A 140 4.95 -19.14 0.12
CA ALA A 140 4.48 -19.88 -1.04
C ALA A 140 5.06 -21.29 -1.10
N ARG A 141 6.35 -21.44 -0.76
CA ARG A 141 7.02 -22.74 -0.69
C ARG A 141 6.55 -23.60 0.48
N LYS A 142 6.34 -23.00 1.66
CA LYS A 142 5.94 -23.71 2.88
C LYS A 142 4.46 -24.11 2.86
N TYR A 143 3.60 -23.26 2.31
CA TYR A 143 2.15 -23.43 2.29
C TYR A 143 1.59 -23.11 0.89
N PRO A 144 1.78 -23.99 -0.10
CA PRO A 144 1.36 -23.70 -1.47
C PRO A 144 -0.16 -23.66 -1.66
N SER A 145 -0.92 -24.46 -0.90
CA SER A 145 -2.40 -24.47 -0.93
C SER A 145 -3.01 -23.14 -0.47
N GLU A 146 -2.31 -22.44 0.42
CA GLU A 146 -2.77 -21.18 1.03
C GLU A 146 -2.91 -20.04 0.02
N ALA A 147 -2.26 -20.14 -1.16
CA ALA A 147 -2.42 -19.16 -2.22
C ALA A 147 -3.87 -19.05 -2.72
N ARG A 148 -4.69 -20.08 -2.53
CA ARG A 148 -6.13 -20.08 -2.87
C ARG A 148 -7.03 -19.71 -1.70
N SER A 149 -6.49 -19.53 -0.50
CA SER A 149 -7.29 -19.23 0.67
C SER A 149 -7.82 -17.79 0.62
N LEU A 150 -9.09 -17.62 1.00
CA LEU A 150 -9.75 -16.31 1.00
C LEU A 150 -9.01 -15.28 1.87
N HIS A 151 -8.52 -15.71 3.03
CA HIS A 151 -7.88 -14.81 4.00
C HIS A 151 -6.56 -14.19 3.49
N TRP A 152 -5.95 -14.81 2.47
CA TRP A 152 -4.77 -14.30 1.77
C TRP A 152 -5.10 -13.30 0.65
N GLN A 153 -6.36 -13.14 0.25
CA GLN A 153 -6.72 -12.19 -0.80
C GLN A 153 -6.51 -10.74 -0.32
N PHE A 154 -6.21 -9.84 -1.26
CA PHE A 154 -6.05 -8.42 -0.95
C PHE A 154 -7.40 -7.79 -0.60
N LEU A 155 -7.44 -6.95 0.46
CA LEU A 155 -8.64 -6.15 0.78
C LEU A 155 -9.05 -5.26 -0.40
N PHE A 156 -8.06 -4.69 -1.07
CA PHE A 156 -8.25 -3.84 -2.26
C PHE A 156 -7.94 -4.60 -3.54
N ALA A 157 -8.57 -5.76 -3.76
CA ALA A 157 -8.39 -6.54 -4.98
C ALA A 157 -8.85 -5.79 -6.24
N ALA A 158 -8.02 -5.85 -7.28
CA ALA A 158 -8.28 -5.24 -8.58
C ALA A 158 -9.50 -5.86 -9.26
N GLY A 159 -10.23 -5.04 -10.02
CA GLY A 159 -11.43 -5.47 -10.74
C GLY A 159 -11.16 -6.47 -11.87
N LYS A 160 -9.94 -6.50 -12.41
CA LYS A 160 -9.50 -7.45 -13.44
C LYS A 160 -8.34 -8.29 -12.92
N ARG A 161 -8.25 -9.53 -13.39
CA ARG A 161 -7.07 -10.39 -13.23
C ARG A 161 -5.95 -9.90 -14.15
N ALA A 162 -4.71 -10.20 -13.77
CA ALA A 162 -3.52 -9.98 -14.58
C ALA A 162 -2.64 -11.24 -14.52
N ILE A 163 -1.77 -11.38 -15.51
CA ILE A 163 -0.74 -12.43 -15.47
C ILE A 163 0.35 -11.97 -14.50
N ASP A 164 0.63 -12.78 -13.50
CA ASP A 164 1.73 -12.53 -12.58
C ASP A 164 3.07 -12.73 -13.30
N PRO A 165 4.00 -11.75 -13.24
CA PRO A 165 5.22 -11.80 -14.02
C PRO A 165 6.18 -12.92 -13.58
N VAL A 166 6.06 -13.39 -12.33
CA VAL A 166 6.94 -14.41 -11.73
C VAL A 166 6.41 -15.81 -12.01
N THR A 167 5.16 -16.08 -11.62
CA THR A 167 4.53 -17.41 -11.70
C THR A 167 3.85 -17.68 -13.05
N LYS A 168 3.65 -16.64 -13.88
CA LYS A 168 2.91 -16.68 -15.15
C LYS A 168 1.44 -17.12 -15.03
N LYS A 169 0.91 -17.16 -13.81
CA LYS A 169 -0.49 -17.52 -13.54
C LYS A 169 -1.39 -16.30 -13.59
N GLY A 170 -2.63 -16.49 -14.03
CA GLY A 170 -3.67 -15.46 -13.96
C GLY A 170 -4.17 -15.29 -12.53
N MET A 171 -3.94 -14.14 -11.93
CA MET A 171 -4.35 -13.85 -10.55
C MET A 171 -4.82 -12.41 -10.38
N ARG A 172 -5.52 -12.14 -9.27
CA ARG A 172 -5.85 -10.76 -8.88
C ARG A 172 -4.72 -10.17 -8.06
N HIS A 173 -4.28 -9.00 -8.49
CA HIS A 173 -3.42 -8.15 -7.68
C HIS A 173 -4.26 -7.11 -6.93
N HIS A 174 -3.63 -6.33 -6.04
CA HIS A 174 -4.29 -5.14 -5.49
C HIS A 174 -4.45 -4.05 -6.56
N ILE A 175 -5.36 -3.10 -6.32
CA ILE A 175 -5.55 -1.89 -7.13
C ILE A 175 -4.22 -1.16 -7.34
N TYR A 176 -4.03 -0.53 -8.52
CA TYR A 176 -2.83 0.23 -8.82
C TYR A 176 -2.71 1.48 -7.94
N GLU A 177 -1.49 1.77 -7.47
CA GLU A 177 -1.19 2.96 -6.68
C GLU A 177 -1.62 4.25 -7.38
N THR A 178 -1.42 4.35 -8.70
CA THR A 178 -1.82 5.53 -9.48
C THR A 178 -3.33 5.79 -9.43
N SER A 179 -4.15 4.77 -9.19
CA SER A 179 -5.61 4.90 -9.12
C SER A 179 -6.03 5.70 -7.88
N ILE A 180 -5.47 5.39 -6.71
CA ILE A 180 -5.74 6.16 -5.49
C ILE A 180 -5.10 7.55 -5.54
N GLN A 181 -3.89 7.68 -6.09
CA GLN A 181 -3.24 8.97 -6.26
C GLN A 181 -4.08 9.92 -7.12
N ARG A 182 -4.64 9.41 -8.22
CA ARG A 182 -5.56 10.17 -9.08
C ARG A 182 -6.85 10.55 -8.35
N ALA A 183 -7.48 9.59 -7.68
CA ALA A 183 -8.73 9.84 -6.94
C ALA A 183 -8.57 10.91 -5.85
N ILE A 184 -7.45 10.87 -5.09
CA ILE A 184 -7.16 11.91 -4.08
C ILE A 184 -6.92 13.27 -4.74
N LYS A 185 -6.17 13.31 -5.84
CA LYS A 185 -5.89 14.55 -6.57
C LYS A 185 -7.20 15.20 -7.08
N GLU A 186 -8.07 14.42 -7.69
CA GLU A 186 -9.39 14.87 -8.15
C GLU A 186 -10.26 15.37 -6.99
N ALA A 187 -10.33 14.63 -5.89
CA ALA A 187 -11.10 15.02 -4.70
C ALA A 187 -10.55 16.29 -4.03
N MET A 188 -9.24 16.50 -4.02
CA MET A 188 -8.63 17.74 -3.54
C MET A 188 -9.01 18.94 -4.42
N TYR A 189 -9.00 18.79 -5.74
CA TYR A 189 -9.42 19.85 -6.65
C TYR A 189 -10.89 20.21 -6.46
N ALA A 190 -11.77 19.20 -6.35
CA ALA A 190 -13.19 19.40 -6.10
C ALA A 190 -13.45 20.08 -4.74
N ALA A 191 -12.60 19.80 -3.74
CA ALA A 191 -12.64 20.45 -2.43
C ALA A 191 -12.02 21.86 -2.40
N GLY A 192 -11.51 22.37 -3.52
CA GLY A 192 -10.85 23.69 -3.60
C GLY A 192 -9.45 23.74 -2.96
N ILE A 193 -8.85 22.60 -2.65
CA ILE A 193 -7.57 22.52 -1.92
C ILE A 193 -6.40 22.65 -2.90
N ARG A 194 -5.61 23.71 -2.74
CA ARG A 194 -4.45 24.02 -3.61
C ARG A 194 -3.10 23.57 -3.05
N LYS A 195 -3.07 22.98 -1.85
CA LYS A 195 -1.84 22.47 -1.23
C LYS A 195 -1.18 21.41 -2.13
N LYS A 196 0.15 21.43 -2.20
CA LYS A 196 0.94 20.35 -2.82
C LYS A 196 0.95 19.12 -1.89
N ALA A 197 -0.16 18.39 -1.87
CA ALA A 197 -0.38 17.24 -1.02
C ALA A 197 -0.59 15.95 -1.84
N SER A 198 -0.45 14.81 -1.18
CA SER A 198 -0.57 13.48 -1.78
C SER A 198 -1.15 12.49 -0.77
N CYS A 199 -1.21 11.21 -1.15
CA CYS A 199 -1.55 10.12 -0.22
C CYS A 199 -0.67 10.14 1.06
N HIS A 200 0.60 10.52 0.95
CA HIS A 200 1.49 10.63 2.10
C HIS A 200 1.08 11.74 3.07
N THR A 201 0.44 12.80 2.58
CA THR A 201 -0.02 13.92 3.41
C THR A 201 -1.10 13.49 4.41
N PHE A 202 -1.96 12.52 4.06
CA PHE A 202 -2.91 11.94 5.04
C PHE A 202 -2.19 11.32 6.23
N ARG A 203 -1.17 10.49 5.97
CA ARG A 203 -0.36 9.86 7.03
C ARG A 203 0.40 10.90 7.86
N HIS A 204 0.94 11.95 7.24
CA HIS A 204 1.60 13.03 7.98
C HIS A 204 0.61 13.77 8.87
N SER A 205 -0.57 14.08 8.34
CA SER A 205 -1.64 14.77 9.09
C SER A 205 -2.11 13.93 10.29
N PHE A 206 -2.18 12.60 10.14
CA PHE A 206 -2.47 11.70 11.26
C PHE A 206 -1.47 11.83 12.40
N ALA A 207 -0.17 11.77 12.11
CA ALA A 207 0.85 11.91 13.13
C ALA A 207 0.77 13.28 13.83
N THR A 208 0.49 14.35 13.10
CA THR A 208 0.33 15.69 13.67
C THR A 208 -0.95 15.86 14.48
N HIS A 209 -2.07 15.24 14.08
CA HIS A 209 -3.34 15.36 14.80
C HIS A 209 -3.46 14.47 16.03
N LEU A 210 -2.49 13.57 16.25
CA LEU A 210 -2.36 12.74 17.45
C LEU A 210 -1.44 13.36 18.53
N LEU A 211 -0.66 14.38 18.18
CA LEU A 211 0.12 15.19 19.13
C LEU A 211 -0.79 16.24 19.77
#